data_AF-A0A0Q6MXW5-F1
#
_entry.id   AF-A0A0Q6MXW5-F1
#
_cell.length_a   1.000
_cell.length_b   1.000
_cell.length_c   1.000
_cell.angle_alpha   90.00
_cell.angle_beta   90.00
_cell.angle_gamma   90.00
#
_symmetry.space_group_name_H-M   'P 1'
#
loop_
_entity.id
_entity.type
_entity.pdbx_description
1 polymer ?
#
loop_
_entity_poly.entity_id
_entity_poly.type
_entity_poly.pdbx_seq_one_letter_code
_entity_poly.pdbx_strand_id
1 'polypeptide(L)'
;MKQTPVIYATNTSGKRLLWIVRPELPADVYQSRATHCTVHGDALYVLLQSDTQASQSLSQTLLRVVKLNASLGTVQFQKDVEVPASYSAWVDKGAARFVWNGNRLVINGNSRLASDPDRLQNFTVRLNSDLEPKGSKP
;
A
#
# COMPACT_ATOMS: atom_id res chain seq x y z
N MET A 1 -10.68 -18.42 -4.22
CA MET A 1 -9.72 -17.98 -5.26
C MET A 1 -8.78 -16.96 -4.63
N LYS A 2 -7.48 -17.03 -4.91
CA LYS A 2 -6.51 -16.02 -4.46
C LYS A 2 -6.75 -14.72 -5.22
N GLN A 3 -6.85 -13.58 -4.51
CA GLN A 3 -6.98 -12.28 -5.15
C GLN A 3 -5.60 -11.73 -5.52
N THR A 4 -5.43 -11.31 -6.77
CA THR A 4 -4.25 -10.58 -7.25
C THR A 4 -4.65 -9.14 -7.58
N PRO A 5 -3.85 -8.14 -7.19
CA PRO A 5 -4.19 -6.76 -7.42
C PRO A 5 -3.98 -6.41 -8.89
N VAL A 6 -4.94 -5.69 -9.45
CA VAL A 6 -4.85 -5.09 -10.78
C VAL A 6 -4.95 -3.59 -10.59
N ILE A 7 -3.96 -2.86 -11.11
CA ILE A 7 -3.96 -1.40 -11.14
C ILE A 7 -4.14 -0.99 -12.60
N TYR A 8 -5.04 -0.07 -12.87
CA TYR A 8 -5.29 0.41 -14.22
C TYR A 8 -5.70 1.88 -14.22
N ALA A 9 -5.46 2.54 -15.35
CA ALA A 9 -5.99 3.87 -15.61
C ALA A 9 -6.97 3.80 -16.78
N THR A 10 -8.00 4.65 -16.70
CA THR A 10 -8.93 4.88 -17.80
C THR A 10 -8.93 6.35 -18.17
N ASN A 11 -9.44 6.67 -19.35
CA ASN A 11 -9.78 8.05 -19.68
C ASN A 11 -10.85 8.58 -18.71
N THR A 12 -11.08 9.90 -18.71
CA THR A 12 -12.06 10.53 -17.80
C THR A 12 -13.48 10.01 -17.94
N SER A 13 -13.85 9.48 -19.11
CA SER A 13 -15.15 8.85 -19.33
C SER A 13 -15.24 7.43 -18.78
N GLY A 14 -14.14 6.83 -18.30
CA GLY A 14 -14.07 5.45 -17.83
C GLY A 14 -14.20 4.38 -18.93
N LYS A 15 -14.31 4.78 -20.20
CA LYS A 15 -14.65 3.88 -21.32
C LYS A 15 -13.44 3.32 -22.02
N ARG A 16 -12.29 3.99 -21.91
CA ARG A 16 -11.05 3.58 -22.56
C ARG A 16 -10.01 3.27 -21.50
N LEU A 17 -9.54 2.03 -21.47
CA LEU A 17 -8.36 1.62 -20.73
C LEU A 17 -7.13 2.31 -21.34
N LEU A 18 -6.36 3.01 -20.52
CA LEU A 18 -5.11 3.65 -20.93
C LEU A 18 -3.94 2.67 -20.75
N TRP A 19 -3.89 2.02 -19.59
CA TRP A 19 -2.92 0.99 -19.26
C TRP A 19 -3.44 0.12 -18.11
N ILE A 20 -2.83 -1.05 -17.96
CA ILE A 20 -3.11 -2.03 -16.90
C ILE A 20 -1.78 -2.64 -16.45
N VAL A 21 -1.65 -2.88 -15.15
CA VAL A 21 -0.48 -3.51 -14.56
C VAL A 21 -0.87 -4.40 -13.39
N ARG A 22 -0.11 -5.48 -13.23
CA ARG A 22 -0.20 -6.40 -12.11
C ARG A 22 1.13 -6.32 -11.36
N PRO A 23 1.19 -5.66 -10.20
CA PRO A 23 2.41 -5.60 -9.41
C PRO A 23 2.87 -7.00 -9.05
N GLU A 24 4.18 -7.24 -9.12
CA GLU A 24 4.78 -8.44 -8.54
C GLU A 24 4.59 -8.41 -7.02
N LEU A 25 4.15 -9.56 -6.49
CA LEU A 25 3.93 -9.74 -5.06
C LEU A 25 5.01 -10.64 -4.48
N PRO A 26 5.34 -10.49 -3.19
CA PRO A 26 6.20 -11.44 -2.48
C PRO A 26 5.65 -12.87 -2.56
N ALA A 27 6.52 -13.87 -2.57
CA ALA A 27 6.10 -15.27 -2.65
C ALA A 27 5.33 -15.74 -1.40
N ASP A 28 5.49 -15.05 -0.28
CA ASP A 28 4.91 -15.35 1.03
C ASP A 28 3.55 -14.69 1.27
N VAL A 29 2.98 -13.97 0.28
CA VAL A 29 1.60 -13.47 0.36
C VAL A 29 0.60 -14.45 -0.28
N TYR A 30 -0.51 -14.69 0.41
CA TYR A 30 -1.58 -15.54 -0.10
C TYR A 30 -2.47 -14.80 -1.10
N GLN A 31 -2.83 -13.55 -0.77
CA GLN A 31 -3.65 -12.68 -1.60
C GLN A 31 -3.28 -11.21 -1.37
N SER A 32 -3.57 -10.34 -2.33
CA SER A 32 -3.34 -8.90 -2.19
C SER A 32 -4.40 -8.07 -2.89
N ARG A 33 -4.66 -6.90 -2.33
CA ARG A 33 -5.67 -5.93 -2.81
C ARG A 33 -5.04 -4.55 -2.96
N ALA A 34 -5.21 -3.93 -4.11
CA ALA A 34 -4.96 -2.50 -4.27
C ALA A 34 -6.14 -1.73 -3.68
N THR A 35 -5.91 -0.94 -2.63
CA THR A 35 -6.99 -0.36 -1.81
C THR A 35 -7.08 1.15 -1.86
N HIS A 36 -5.95 1.83 -2.02
CA HIS A 36 -5.88 3.29 -2.08
C HIS A 36 -4.91 3.71 -3.16
N CYS A 37 -5.15 4.86 -3.78
CA CYS A 37 -4.20 5.47 -4.69
C CYS A 37 -4.18 7.00 -4.53
N THR A 38 -3.03 7.60 -4.83
CA THR A 38 -2.88 9.05 -4.90
C THR A 38 -1.80 9.41 -5.91
N VAL A 39 -1.93 10.57 -6.55
CA VAL A 39 -0.94 11.09 -7.50
C VAL A 39 -0.08 12.15 -6.83
N HIS A 40 1.21 12.21 -7.19
CA HIS A 40 2.10 13.31 -6.83
C HIS A 40 3.20 13.46 -7.90
N GLY A 41 3.23 14.63 -8.54
CA GLY A 41 4.00 14.84 -9.78
C GLY A 41 3.53 13.87 -10.87
N ASP A 42 4.49 13.26 -11.56
CA ASP A 42 4.23 12.31 -12.65
C ASP A 42 4.07 10.85 -12.17
N ALA A 43 3.92 10.65 -10.86
CA ALA A 43 3.85 9.32 -10.25
C ALA A 43 2.48 9.05 -9.61
N LEU A 44 2.02 7.81 -9.78
CA LEU A 44 0.89 7.23 -9.06
C LEU A 44 1.44 6.35 -7.93
N TYR A 45 0.95 6.57 -6.73
CA TYR A 45 1.25 5.77 -5.56
C TYR A 45 0.03 4.93 -5.22
N VAL A 46 0.22 3.63 -5.01
CA VAL A 46 -0.87 2.69 -4.70
C VAL A 46 -0.52 1.89 -3.46
N LEU A 47 -1.46 1.83 -2.51
CA LEU A 47 -1.35 0.99 -1.32
C LEU A 47 -1.93 -0.39 -1.60
N LEU A 48 -1.08 -1.40 -1.48
CA LEU A 48 -1.44 -2.80 -1.44
C LEU A 48 -1.60 -3.25 0.03
N GLN A 49 -2.69 -3.97 0.30
CA GLN A 49 -2.91 -4.68 1.56
C GLN A 49 -2.94 -6.18 1.24
N SER A 50 -1.94 -6.90 1.74
CA SER A 50 -1.69 -8.30 1.41
C SER A 50 -1.87 -9.18 2.63
N ASP A 51 -2.61 -10.27 2.48
CA ASP A 51 -2.82 -11.23 3.57
C ASP A 51 -1.88 -12.43 3.37
N THR A 52 -1.20 -12.86 4.44
CA THR A 52 -0.24 -13.98 4.41
C THR A 52 -0.92 -15.35 4.36
N GLN A 53 -2.18 -15.45 4.80
CA GLN A 53 -2.94 -16.70 4.81
C GLN A 53 -4.39 -16.52 4.36
N ALA A 54 -5.02 -17.62 3.96
CA ALA A 54 -6.45 -17.63 3.62
C ALA A 54 -7.35 -17.43 4.85
N SER A 55 -6.95 -18.01 6.00
CA SER A 55 -7.70 -17.91 7.25
C SER A 55 -7.39 -16.60 7.96
N GLN A 56 -8.41 -15.77 8.23
CA GLN A 56 -8.24 -14.48 8.89
C GLN A 56 -7.61 -14.60 10.29
N SER A 57 -7.91 -15.67 11.04
CA SER A 57 -7.40 -15.85 12.40
C SER A 57 -5.88 -16.08 12.46
N LEU A 58 -5.28 -16.51 11.35
CA LEU A 58 -3.86 -16.82 11.24
C LEU A 58 -3.13 -15.85 10.30
N SER A 59 -3.87 -14.97 9.62
CA SER A 59 -3.29 -14.08 8.62
C SER A 59 -2.80 -12.80 9.26
N GLN A 60 -1.63 -12.37 8.79
CA GLN A 60 -1.15 -11.02 8.96
C GLN A 60 -1.55 -10.22 7.73
N THR A 61 -1.92 -8.96 7.91
CA THR A 61 -2.03 -8.01 6.80
C THR A 61 -0.75 -7.20 6.74
N LEU A 62 -0.06 -7.31 5.61
CA LEU A 62 1.15 -6.58 5.26
C LEU A 62 0.80 -5.42 4.33
N LEU A 63 1.48 -4.30 4.53
CA LEU A 63 1.26 -3.07 3.77
C LEU A 63 2.44 -2.83 2.82
N ARG A 64 2.14 -2.54 1.55
CA ARG A 64 3.15 -2.21 0.54
C ARG A 64 2.69 -1.03 -0.30
N VAL A 65 3.61 -0.09 -0.57
CA VAL A 65 3.37 1.00 -1.50
C VAL A 65 4.07 0.70 -2.83
N VAL A 66 3.31 0.79 -3.90
CA VAL A 66 3.80 0.69 -5.28
C VAL A 66 3.81 2.09 -5.88
N LYS A 67 4.97 2.51 -6.38
CA LYS A 67 5.13 3.73 -7.17
C LYS A 67 5.15 3.36 -8.64
N LEU A 68 4.27 3.99 -9.41
CA LEU A 68 4.15 3.81 -10.85
C LEU A 68 4.34 5.14 -11.56
N ASN A 69 4.83 5.10 -12.79
CA ASN A 69 4.67 6.22 -13.70
C ASN A 69 3.17 6.39 -14.01
N ALA A 70 2.61 7.58 -13.79
CA ALA A 70 1.18 7.81 -13.90
C ALA A 70 0.65 7.71 -15.35
N SER A 71 1.46 8.05 -16.36
CA SER A 71 1.05 8.04 -17.76
C SER A 71 1.22 6.67 -18.42
N LEU A 72 2.24 5.90 -18.01
CA LEU A 72 2.58 4.62 -18.63
C LEU A 72 2.14 3.40 -17.82
N GLY A 73 1.85 3.55 -16.53
CA GLY A 73 1.54 2.42 -15.65
C GLY A 73 2.74 1.53 -15.32
N THR A 74 3.95 1.91 -15.73
CA THR A 74 5.19 1.18 -15.43
C THR A 74 5.50 1.28 -13.93
N VAL A 75 5.71 0.13 -13.28
CA VAL A 75 6.18 0.10 -11.88
C VAL A 75 7.60 0.65 -11.85
N GLN A 76 7.80 1.72 -11.07
CA GLN A 76 9.12 2.33 -10.85
C GLN A 76 9.78 1.77 -9.60
N PHE A 77 8.99 1.58 -8.54
CA PHE A 77 9.50 1.12 -7.25
C PHE A 77 8.38 0.50 -6.41
N GLN A 78 8.75 -0.41 -5.50
CA GLN A 78 7.83 -0.98 -4.50
C GLN A 78 8.52 -1.07 -3.16
N LYS A 79 7.81 -0.79 -2.08
CA LYS A 79 8.37 -0.91 -0.73
C LYS A 79 7.33 -1.32 0.29
N ASP A 80 7.73 -2.18 1.21
CA ASP A 80 6.93 -2.52 2.37
C ASP A 80 6.87 -1.34 3.34
N VAL A 81 5.70 -1.12 3.92
CA VAL A 81 5.48 -0.08 4.91
C VAL A 81 5.82 -0.66 6.27
N GLU A 82 6.95 -0.23 6.83
CA GLU A 82 7.35 -0.59 8.18
C GLU A 82 6.42 0.08 9.19
N VAL A 83 5.58 -0.72 9.86
CA VAL A 83 4.76 -0.28 10.99
C VAL A 83 5.42 -0.82 12.27
N PRO A 84 6.01 0.04 13.11
CA PRO A 84 6.77 -0.40 14.28
C PRO A 84 5.95 -1.28 15.23
N ALA A 85 6.58 -2.34 15.73
CA ALA A 85 6.03 -3.31 16.68
C ALA A 85 4.73 -4.03 16.24
N SER A 86 4.29 -3.88 14.99
CA SER A 86 3.06 -4.53 14.52
C SER A 86 3.29 -5.93 13.98
N TYR A 87 2.37 -6.83 14.32
CA TYR A 87 2.20 -8.15 13.72
C TYR A 87 1.31 -8.10 12.47
N SER A 88 0.31 -7.21 12.46
CA SER A 88 -0.62 -7.03 11.35
C SER A 88 -1.02 -5.56 11.30
N ALA A 89 -1.12 -5.00 10.09
CA ALA A 89 -1.47 -3.60 9.88
C ALA A 89 -2.44 -3.46 8.69
N TRP A 90 -3.45 -2.59 8.84
CA TRP A 90 -4.41 -2.31 7.79
C TRP A 90 -4.75 -0.83 7.74
N VAL A 91 -5.22 -0.40 6.58
CA VAL A 91 -5.67 0.96 6.33
C VAL A 91 -7.14 0.90 5.92
N ASP A 92 -8.00 1.47 6.77
CA ASP A 92 -9.43 1.60 6.48
C ASP A 92 -9.66 2.49 5.26
N LYS A 93 -10.84 2.35 4.64
CA LYS A 93 -11.24 3.20 3.53
C LYS A 93 -11.25 4.68 3.94
N GLY A 94 -10.78 5.55 3.04
CA GLY A 94 -11.00 7.00 3.15
C GLY A 94 -9.84 7.82 2.58
N ALA A 95 -10.17 8.95 1.96
CA ALA A 95 -9.18 9.81 1.29
C ALA A 95 -8.10 10.36 2.24
N ALA A 96 -8.42 10.55 3.53
CA ALA A 96 -7.48 11.05 4.53
C ALA A 96 -6.49 9.98 5.05
N ARG A 97 -6.62 8.71 4.62
CA ARG A 97 -5.83 7.59 5.13
C ARG A 97 -4.56 7.31 4.33
N PHE A 98 -4.50 7.78 3.09
CA PHE A 98 -3.37 7.62 2.18
C PHE A 98 -3.25 8.87 1.31
N VAL A 99 -2.52 9.87 1.81
CA VAL A 99 -2.57 11.24 1.28
C VAL A 99 -1.21 11.93 1.30
N TRP A 100 -0.95 12.80 0.34
CA TRP A 100 0.19 13.70 0.37
C TRP A 100 -0.05 14.86 1.32
N ASN A 101 0.87 15.07 2.26
CA ASN A 101 0.93 16.26 3.09
C ASN A 101 2.30 16.92 2.88
N GLY A 102 2.32 18.00 2.10
CA GLY A 102 3.55 18.59 1.59
C GLY A 102 4.30 17.58 0.71
N ASN A 103 5.58 17.36 1.01
CA ASN A 103 6.45 16.43 0.28
C ASN A 103 6.46 15.01 0.86
N ARG A 104 5.46 14.63 1.67
CA ARG A 104 5.38 13.31 2.31
C ARG A 104 4.07 12.62 2.03
N LEU A 105 4.18 11.34 1.69
CA LEU A 105 3.05 10.43 1.68
C LEU A 105 2.77 10.00 3.13
N VAL A 106 1.58 10.33 3.62
CA VAL A 106 1.10 10.00 4.96
C VAL A 106 0.14 8.82 4.87
N ILE A 107 0.44 7.78 5.64
CA ILE A 107 -0.35 6.55 5.74
C ILE A 107 -0.86 6.44 7.17
N ASN A 108 -2.18 6.51 7.34
CA ASN A 108 -2.84 6.40 8.64
C ASN A 108 -3.66 5.12 8.68
N GLY A 109 -3.39 4.25 9.64
CA GLY A 109 -4.08 2.97 9.75
C GLY A 109 -4.14 2.46 11.17
N ASN A 110 -4.50 1.19 11.30
CA ASN A 110 -4.54 0.47 12.55
C ASN A 110 -3.61 -0.73 12.48
N SER A 111 -3.10 -1.15 13.62
CA SER A 111 -2.26 -2.32 13.76
C SER A 111 -2.61 -3.13 15.01
N ARG A 112 -2.18 -4.39 15.01
CA ARG A 112 -2.16 -5.27 16.18
C ARG A 112 -0.73 -5.62 16.52
N LEU A 113 -0.42 -5.71 17.81
CA LEU A 113 0.89 -6.16 18.29
C LEU A 113 0.93 -7.69 18.36
N ALA A 114 2.10 -8.29 18.15
CA ALA A 114 2.27 -9.73 18.39
C ALA A 114 2.12 -10.08 19.88
N SER A 115 2.59 -9.19 20.76
CA SER A 115 2.58 -9.39 22.21
C SER A 115 1.21 -9.18 22.85
N ASP A 116 0.29 -8.50 22.15
CA ASP A 116 -1.06 -8.21 22.62
C ASP A 116 -2.01 -8.12 21.41
N PRO A 117 -2.45 -9.28 20.87
CA PRO A 117 -3.22 -9.34 19.63
C PRO A 117 -4.60 -8.69 19.74
N ASP A 118 -5.18 -8.62 20.94
CA ASP A 118 -6.50 -8.03 21.18
C ASP A 118 -6.46 -6.50 21.22
N ARG A 119 -5.28 -5.92 21.47
CA ARG A 119 -5.09 -4.48 21.50
C ARG A 119 -4.86 -3.89 20.11
N LEU A 120 -5.84 -3.11 19.69
CA LEU A 120 -5.75 -2.24 18.51
C LEU A 120 -4.93 -0.99 18.80
N GLN A 121 -4.04 -0.63 17.88
CA GLN A 121 -3.29 0.63 17.92
C GLN A 121 -3.44 1.39 16.60
N ASN A 122 -3.49 2.71 16.68
CA ASN A 122 -3.41 3.55 15.48
C ASN A 122 -1.93 3.79 15.16
N PHE A 123 -1.60 3.82 13.87
CA PHE A 123 -0.28 4.21 13.40
C PHE A 123 -0.35 5.32 12.37
N THR A 124 0.75 6.07 12.27
CA THR A 124 1.00 7.00 11.16
C THR A 124 2.41 6.78 10.65
N VAL A 125 2.53 6.36 9.38
CA VAL A 125 3.81 6.29 8.67
C VAL A 125 3.91 7.47 7.71
N ARG A 126 5.12 8.01 7.57
CA ARG A 126 5.43 9.10 6.63
C ARG A 126 6.58 8.68 5.74
N LEU A 127 6.33 8.63 4.44
CA LEU A 127 7.31 8.25 3.43
C LEU A 127 7.62 9.45 2.52
N ASN A 128 8.85 9.55 2.05
CA ASN A 128 9.22 10.51 1.01
C ASN A 128 8.82 9.98 -0.39
N SER A 129 9.06 10.76 -1.44
CA SER A 129 8.71 10.41 -2.84
C SER A 129 9.47 9.22 -3.42
N ASP A 130 10.60 8.87 -2.84
CA ASP A 130 11.38 7.65 -3.08
C ASP A 130 10.96 6.47 -2.17
N LEU A 131 9.95 6.68 -1.32
CA LEU A 131 9.47 5.75 -0.30
C LEU A 131 10.46 5.49 0.84
N GLU A 132 11.51 6.29 1.00
CA GLU A 132 12.39 6.17 2.17
C GLU A 132 11.77 6.79 3.43
N PRO A 133 11.86 6.12 4.60
CA PRO A 133 11.61 6.76 5.89
C PRO A 133 12.73 7.77 6.17
N LYS A 134 12.42 8.86 6.88
CA LYS A 134 13.45 9.85 7.24
C LYS A 134 14.47 9.21 8.19
N GLY A 135 15.76 9.19 7.81
CA GLY A 135 16.86 8.87 8.72
C GLY A 135 17.68 7.62 8.37
N SER A 136 17.39 6.92 7.27
CA SER A 136 18.31 5.94 6.69
C SER A 136 19.51 6.67 6.09
N LYS A 137 20.53 6.94 6.92
CA LYS A 137 21.87 7.24 6.41
C LYS A 137 22.41 5.98 5.72
N PRO A 138 23.14 6.10 4.59
CA PRO A 138 23.85 4.97 3.98
C PRO A 138 24.84 4.30 4.95
#